data_AF-A0A0C3QD30-F1
#
_entry.id   AF-A0A0C3QD30-F1
#
_cell.length_a   1.000
_cell.length_b   1.000
_cell.length_c   1.000
_cell.angle_alpha   90.00
_cell.angle_beta   90.00
_cell.angle_gamma   90.00
#
_symmetry.space_group_name_H-M   'P 1'
#
loop_
_entity.id
_entity.type
_entity.pdbx_description
1 polymer ?
#
loop_
_entity_poly.entity_id
_entity_poly.type
_entity_poly.pdbx_seq_one_letter_code
_entity_poly.pdbx_strand_id
1 'polypeptide(L)'
;MSTQLGSQGPPSSSQPSTSTGAPENLWKKFHNYCRAQKIPMQKVEVNTGDDTNPEWLVTIRILDRSWTNSRPERAKMLAKEDVTRLVLNDWATQPQLFNAPFPPFGGSIVGTHTGSSPT
;
A
#
# COMPACT_ATOMS: atom_id res chain seq x y z
N MET A 1 41.94 2.33 54.61
CA MET A 1 40.94 3.38 54.33
C MET A 1 40.74 3.38 52.82
N SER A 2 39.69 2.72 52.33
CA SER A 2 39.50 2.47 50.89
C SER A 2 38.16 3.00 50.42
N THR A 3 38.29 3.93 49.49
CA THR A 3 37.36 4.59 48.57
C THR A 3 35.95 4.03 48.35
N GLN A 4 35.01 4.96 48.49
CA GLN A 4 33.67 5.11 47.92
C GLN A 4 33.52 4.56 46.48
N LEU A 5 32.62 3.60 46.29
CA LEU A 5 32.11 3.17 44.98
C LEU A 5 30.66 3.65 44.86
N GLY A 6 30.48 4.71 44.06
CA GLY A 6 29.17 5.17 43.63
C GLY A 6 28.62 4.22 42.57
N SER A 7 27.47 3.60 42.85
CA SER A 7 26.75 2.80 41.87
C SER A 7 25.85 3.75 41.06
N GLN A 8 26.30 4.07 39.85
CA GLN A 8 25.50 4.74 38.82
C GLN A 8 24.27 3.88 38.51
N GLY A 9 23.08 4.48 38.57
CA GLY A 9 21.83 3.82 38.18
C GLY A 9 21.89 3.37 36.71
N PRO A 10 21.14 2.32 36.33
CA PRO A 10 21.06 1.92 34.94
C PRO A 10 20.48 3.08 34.11
N PRO A 11 21.08 3.45 32.97
CA PRO A 11 20.40 4.34 32.04
C PRO A 11 19.08 3.69 31.64
N SER A 12 17.99 4.44 31.80
CA SER A 12 16.71 4.13 31.15
C SER A 12 16.95 4.09 29.66
N SER A 13 17.24 2.89 29.14
CA SER A 13 17.16 2.60 27.72
C SER A 13 15.67 2.56 27.39
N SER A 14 15.10 3.74 27.17
CA SER A 14 13.89 3.90 26.38
C SER A 14 14.18 3.32 25.00
N GLN A 15 13.96 2.01 24.83
CA GLN A 15 13.85 1.45 23.48
C GLN A 15 12.77 2.25 22.77
N PRO A 16 13.02 2.75 21.54
CA PRO A 16 11.92 3.20 20.71
C PRO A 16 11.00 2.00 20.58
N SER A 17 9.75 2.14 21.02
CA SER A 17 8.72 1.20 20.66
C SER A 17 8.77 1.11 19.15
N THR A 18 9.25 -0.01 18.61
CA THR A 18 8.89 -0.44 17.27
C THR A 18 7.39 -0.57 17.34
N SER A 19 6.70 0.51 16.99
CA SER A 19 5.31 0.45 16.63
C SER A 19 5.29 -0.58 15.51
N THR A 20 4.93 -1.81 15.86
CA THR A 20 4.38 -2.79 14.94
C THR A 20 3.07 -2.18 14.46
N GLY A 21 3.18 -1.06 13.74
CA GLY A 21 2.10 -0.44 13.04
C GLY A 21 1.69 -1.49 12.03
N ALA A 22 0.43 -1.90 12.10
CA ALA A 22 -0.17 -2.77 11.12
C ALA A 22 0.37 -2.38 9.73
N PRO A 23 0.84 -3.34 8.91
CA PRO A 23 1.51 -3.05 7.65
C PRO A 23 0.71 -1.97 6.93
N GLU A 24 1.30 -0.79 6.73
CA GLU A 24 0.57 0.31 6.13
C GLU A 24 0.05 -0.15 4.78
N ASN A 25 -1.28 -0.27 4.70
CA ASN A 25 -1.97 -0.85 3.56
C ASN A 25 -1.56 -0.10 2.28
N LEU A 26 -1.27 -0.86 1.22
CA LEU A 26 -0.76 -0.35 -0.07
C LEU A 26 -1.61 0.80 -0.63
N TRP A 27 -2.93 0.72 -0.51
CA TRP A 27 -3.85 1.79 -0.91
C TRP A 27 -3.54 3.12 -0.20
N LYS A 28 -3.27 3.09 1.10
CA LYS A 28 -2.97 4.30 1.89
C LYS A 28 -1.66 4.94 1.42
N LYS A 29 -0.63 4.13 1.16
CA LYS A 29 0.65 4.60 0.61
C LYS A 29 0.45 5.23 -0.77
N PHE A 30 -0.31 4.57 -1.64
CA PHE A 30 -0.64 5.05 -2.98
C PHE A 30 -1.43 6.37 -2.97
N HIS A 31 -2.47 6.45 -2.14
CA HIS A 31 -3.28 7.66 -2.00
C HIS A 31 -2.44 8.85 -1.49
N ASN A 32 -1.57 8.63 -0.51
CA ASN A 32 -0.68 9.66 0.00
C ASN A 32 0.34 10.10 -1.05
N TYR A 33 0.87 9.16 -1.84
CA TYR A 33 1.78 9.48 -2.94
C TYR A 33 1.13 10.34 -4.00
N CYS A 34 -0.07 9.96 -4.49
CA CYS A 34 -0.80 10.75 -5.47
C CYS A 34 -1.05 12.18 -4.96
N ARG A 35 -1.41 12.32 -3.68
CA ARG A 35 -1.57 13.63 -3.04
C ARG A 35 -0.27 14.44 -3.00
N ALA A 36 0.86 13.82 -2.64
CA ALA A 36 2.16 14.49 -2.56
C ALA A 36 2.66 14.95 -3.94
N GLN A 37 2.43 14.13 -4.97
CA GLN A 37 2.80 14.43 -6.35
C GLN A 37 1.76 15.31 -7.08
N LYS A 38 0.69 15.74 -6.39
CA LYS A 38 -0.44 16.49 -6.97
C LYS A 38 -1.08 15.81 -8.19
N ILE A 39 -1.12 14.48 -8.16
CA ILE A 39 -1.74 13.67 -9.20
C ILE A 39 -3.25 13.64 -8.94
N PRO A 40 -4.09 14.11 -9.88
CA PRO A 40 -5.52 14.08 -9.72
C PRO A 40 -5.99 12.62 -9.74
N MET A 41 -6.41 12.12 -8.58
CA MET A 41 -6.93 10.77 -8.40
C MET A 41 -8.36 10.84 -7.87
N GLN A 42 -9.27 10.16 -8.57
CA GLN A 42 -10.63 9.92 -8.10
C GLN A 42 -10.79 8.45 -7.71
N LYS A 43 -11.64 8.20 -6.72
CA LYS A 43 -12.01 6.86 -6.27
C LYS A 43 -13.53 6.77 -6.25
N VAL A 44 -14.07 5.75 -6.91
CA VAL A 44 -15.48 5.39 -6.87
C VAL A 44 -15.60 4.03 -6.21
N GLU A 45 -16.50 3.88 -5.24
CA GLU A 45 -16.77 2.62 -4.54
C GLU A 45 -18.25 2.28 -4.72
N VAL A 46 -18.54 1.06 -5.18
CA VAL A 46 -19.90 0.55 -5.40
C VAL A 46 -20.06 -0.75 -4.62
N ASN A 47 -21.10 -0.85 -3.80
CA ASN A 47 -21.55 -2.13 -3.26
C ASN A 47 -22.48 -2.78 -4.29
N THR A 48 -22.10 -3.92 -4.83
CA THR A 48 -22.93 -4.72 -5.74
C THR A 48 -23.69 -5.83 -5.03
N GLY A 49 -23.32 -6.12 -3.78
CA GLY A 49 -23.98 -7.09 -2.93
C GLY A 49 -25.05 -6.47 -2.02
N ASP A 50 -25.67 -7.30 -1.18
CA ASP A 50 -26.61 -6.86 -0.15
C ASP A 50 -25.91 -6.49 1.17
N ASP A 51 -26.68 -6.04 2.17
CA ASP A 51 -26.14 -5.62 3.47
C ASP A 51 -25.53 -6.77 4.29
N THR A 52 -25.95 -8.02 4.04
CA THR A 52 -25.46 -9.23 4.72
C THR A 52 -24.26 -9.86 4.02
N ASN A 53 -24.19 -9.72 2.68
CA ASN A 53 -23.11 -10.20 1.83
C ASN A 53 -22.61 -9.06 0.94
N PRO A 54 -21.91 -8.06 1.51
CA PRO A 54 -21.45 -6.94 0.73
C PRO A 54 -20.37 -7.37 -0.25
N GLU A 55 -20.40 -6.78 -1.44
CA GLU A 55 -19.46 -7.04 -2.53
C GLU A 55 -19.01 -5.71 -3.12
N TRP A 56 -17.71 -5.41 -3.04
CA TRP A 56 -17.19 -4.09 -3.36
C TRP A 56 -16.47 -4.10 -4.70
N LEU A 57 -16.98 -3.29 -5.64
CA LEU A 57 -16.24 -2.83 -6.80
C LEU A 57 -15.67 -1.45 -6.51
N VAL A 58 -14.38 -1.27 -6.76
CA VAL A 58 -13.66 -0.03 -6.56
C VAL A 58 -12.97 0.34 -7.86
N THR A 59 -13.25 1.55 -8.34
CA THR A 59 -12.60 2.14 -9.50
C THR A 59 -11.68 3.27 -9.06
N ILE A 60 -10.42 3.23 -9.45
CA ILE A 60 -9.49 4.36 -9.38
C ILE A 60 -9.45 5.03 -10.76
N ARG A 61 -9.53 6.36 -10.79
CA ARG A 61 -9.31 7.15 -12.01
C ARG A 61 -8.16 8.11 -11.81
N ILE A 62 -7.23 8.14 -12.75
CA ILE A 62 -6.10 9.06 -12.78
C ILE A 62 -6.01 9.59 -14.20
N LEU A 63 -6.02 10.91 -14.36
CA LEU A 63 -6.10 11.56 -15.67
C LEU A 63 -7.29 11.00 -16.47
N ASP A 64 -7.07 10.57 -17.71
CA ASP A 64 -8.09 10.01 -18.62
C ASP A 64 -8.21 8.48 -18.54
N ARG A 65 -7.69 7.86 -17.48
CA ARG A 65 -7.65 6.40 -17.32
C ARG A 65 -8.40 5.96 -16.07
N SER A 66 -8.91 4.73 -16.13
CA SER A 66 -9.63 4.10 -15.02
C SER A 66 -9.27 2.64 -14.89
N TRP A 67 -9.08 2.19 -13.65
CA TRP A 67 -8.84 0.80 -13.29
C TRP A 67 -9.91 0.39 -12.28
N THR A 68 -10.49 -0.79 -12.48
CA THR A 68 -11.47 -1.38 -11.55
C THR A 68 -10.97 -2.76 -11.17
N ASN A 69 -11.13 -3.17 -9.92
CA ASN A 69 -10.83 -4.54 -9.50
C ASN A 69 -11.60 -5.55 -10.35
N SER A 70 -10.95 -6.65 -10.72
CA SER A 70 -11.49 -7.60 -11.71
C SER A 70 -12.71 -8.37 -11.19
N ARG A 71 -12.83 -8.50 -9.87
CA ARG A 71 -13.93 -9.19 -9.19
C ARG A 71 -14.37 -8.38 -7.97
N PRO A 72 -15.67 -8.34 -7.65
CA PRO A 72 -16.13 -7.76 -6.39
C PRO A 72 -15.49 -8.44 -5.18
N GLU A 73 -15.06 -7.65 -4.21
CA GLU A 73 -14.40 -8.15 -2.99
C GLU A 73 -15.31 -7.97 -1.78
N ARG A 74 -15.36 -8.97 -0.88
CA ARG A 74 -16.23 -8.90 0.30
C ARG A 74 -15.85 -7.79 1.28
N ALA A 75 -14.57 -7.42 1.30
CA ALA A 75 -14.06 -6.33 2.13
C ALA A 75 -13.63 -5.13 1.27
N LYS A 76 -14.15 -3.93 1.59
CA LYS A 76 -13.74 -2.65 0.96
C LYS A 76 -12.23 -2.48 0.87
N MET A 77 -11.54 -2.91 1.93
CA MET A 77 -10.09 -2.77 2.03
C MET A 77 -9.37 -3.64 0.99
N LEU A 78 -9.83 -4.88 0.79
CA LEU A 78 -9.27 -5.79 -0.21
C LEU A 78 -9.54 -5.29 -1.63
N ALA A 79 -10.77 -4.80 -1.89
CA ALA A 79 -11.12 -4.18 -3.17
C ALA A 79 -10.17 -3.03 -3.54
N LYS A 80 -9.86 -2.18 -2.55
CA LYS A 80 -8.91 -1.05 -2.70
C LYS A 80 -7.48 -1.52 -2.95
N GLU A 81 -7.03 -2.55 -2.25
CA GLU A 81 -5.69 -3.11 -2.48
C GLU A 81 -5.56 -3.71 -3.88
N ASP A 82 -6.55 -4.48 -4.32
CA ASP A 82 -6.54 -5.12 -5.63
C ASP A 82 -6.46 -4.09 -6.75
N VAL A 83 -7.36 -3.11 -6.77
CA VAL A 83 -7.34 -2.05 -7.78
C VAL A 83 -6.06 -1.22 -7.71
N THR A 84 -5.48 -1.01 -6.51
CA THR A 84 -4.19 -0.32 -6.39
C THR A 84 -3.06 -1.11 -7.05
N ARG A 85 -3.03 -2.44 -6.87
CA ARG A 85 -2.05 -3.30 -7.55
C ARG A 85 -2.19 -3.23 -9.07
N LEU A 86 -3.42 -3.19 -9.59
CA LEU A 86 -3.67 -3.05 -11.02
C LEU A 86 -3.09 -1.73 -11.57
N VAL A 87 -3.37 -0.61 -10.89
CA VAL A 87 -2.83 0.71 -11.28
C VAL A 87 -1.31 0.70 -11.26
N LEU A 88 -0.70 0.15 -10.21
CA LEU A 88 0.74 0.10 -10.05
C LEU A 88 1.42 -0.80 -11.09
N ASN A 89 0.79 -1.92 -11.48
CA ASN A 89 1.28 -2.78 -12.54
C ASN A 89 1.25 -2.08 -13.90
N ASP A 90 0.17 -1.35 -14.20
CA ASP A 90 0.05 -0.56 -15.43
C ASP A 90 1.05 0.61 -15.45
N TRP A 91 1.30 1.25 -14.32
CA TRP A 91 2.32 2.30 -14.18
C TRP A 91 3.74 1.76 -14.36
N ALA A 92 4.02 0.56 -13.86
CA ALA A 92 5.34 -0.05 -14.01
C ALA A 92 5.65 -0.38 -15.49
N THR A 93 4.63 -0.75 -16.25
CA THR A 93 4.76 -1.12 -17.67
C THR A 93 4.62 0.08 -18.61
N GLN A 94 3.86 1.10 -18.21
CA GLN A 94 3.54 2.28 -19.03
C GLN A 94 3.66 3.58 -18.20
N PRO A 95 4.87 3.94 -17.72
CA PRO A 95 5.07 5.11 -16.87
C PRO A 95 4.68 6.44 -17.53
N GLN A 96 4.72 6.50 -18.87
CA GLN A 96 4.29 7.65 -19.65
C GLN A 96 2.80 8.00 -19.46
N LEU A 97 1.96 7.06 -19.02
CA LEU A 97 0.54 7.30 -18.82
C LEU A 97 0.22 8.17 -17.61
N PHE A 98 1.14 8.28 -16.64
CA PHE A 98 0.86 8.88 -15.34
C PHE A 98 1.49 10.26 -15.16
N ASN A 99 2.33 10.69 -16.11
CA ASN A 99 3.06 11.97 -16.08
C ASN A 99 3.72 12.28 -14.72
N ALA A 100 4.15 11.23 -14.02
CA ALA A 100 4.72 11.30 -12.69
C ALA A 100 5.68 10.12 -12.48
N PRO A 101 6.70 10.28 -11.61
CA PRO A 101 7.63 9.19 -11.33
C PRO A 101 6.88 7.98 -10.77
N PHE A 102 7.47 6.80 -10.92
CA PHE A 102 6.91 5.61 -10.33
C PHE A 102 7.00 5.68 -8.80
N PRO A 103 5.96 5.30 -8.05
CA PRO A 103 5.99 5.38 -6.59
C PRO A 103 7.03 4.41 -5.99
N PRO A 104 7.89 4.88 -5.06
CA PRO A 104 8.96 4.08 -4.46
C PRO A 104 8.45 3.19 -3.32
N PHE A 105 7.37 2.44 -3.54
CA PHE A 105 6.90 1.47 -2.56
C PHE A 105 7.82 0.26 -2.62
N GLY A 106 8.75 0.16 -1.66
CA GLY A 106 9.66 -0.99 -1.56
C GLY A 106 8.89 -2.30 -1.37
N GLY A 107 9.15 -3.27 -2.25
CA GLY A 107 8.58 -4.62 -2.22
C GLY A 107 7.79 -4.94 -3.49
N SER A 108 8.20 -6.00 -4.19
CA SER A 108 7.60 -6.54 -5.41
C SER A 108 6.09 -6.35 -5.52
N ILE A 109 5.68 -5.37 -6.33
CA ILE A 109 4.31 -5.23 -6.85
C ILE A 109 4.13 -6.02 -8.15
N VAL A 110 5.23 -6.44 -8.77
CA VAL A 110 5.24 -7.48 -9.79
C VAL A 110 5.32 -8.83 -9.08
N GLY A 111 4.22 -9.58 -9.13
CA GLY A 111 4.28 -11.02 -8.97
C GLY A 111 5.08 -11.58 -10.15
N THR A 112 6.37 -11.78 -9.96
CA THR A 112 7.16 -12.65 -10.81
C THR A 112 6.64 -14.08 -10.60
N HIS A 113 5.70 -14.50 -11.44
CA HIS A 113 5.55 -15.92 -11.77
C HIS A 113 6.74 -16.34 -12.65
N THR A 114 7.97 -16.21 -12.15
CA THR A 114 9.15 -16.87 -12.73
C THR A 114 9.42 -18.11 -11.90
N GLY A 115 8.56 -19.10 -12.07
CA GLY A 115 8.62 -20.38 -11.38
C GLY A 115 8.40 -21.51 -12.37
N SER A 116 9.29 -21.65 -13.34
CA SER A 116 9.47 -22.90 -14.07
C SER A 116 10.95 -23.06 -14.33
N SER A 117 11.60 -23.75 -13.39
CA SER A 117 12.97 -24.26 -13.54
C SER A 117 13.02 -25.18 -14.76
N PRO A 118 13.98 -25.02 -15.68
CA PRO A 118 14.30 -26.09 -16.62
C PRO A 118 15.01 -27.22 -15.86
N THR A 119 14.48 -28.43 -15.98
CA THR A 119 15.16 -29.69 -15.67
C THR A 119 16.27 -29.99 -16.66
#